data_AF-A0A935FYJ6-F1
#
_entry.id   AF-A0A935FYJ6-F1
#
_cell.length_a   1.000
_cell.length_b   1.000
_cell.length_c   1.000
_cell.angle_alpha   90.00
_cell.angle_beta   90.00
_cell.angle_gamma   90.00
#
_symmetry.space_group_name_H-M   'P 1'
#
loop_
_entity.id
_entity.type
_entity.pdbx_description
1 polymer ?
#
loop_
_entity_poly.entity_id
_entity_poly.type
_entity_poly.pdbx_seq_one_letter_code
_entity_poly.pdbx_strand_id
1 'polypeptide(L)' 'MFQNRSDKLPPRAYGQGHPSARLTDDDVDDIRTRLTEKSATQTALAIEYRVSQAQISRIKSFKQRKYRSA' A
#
# COMPACT_ATOMS: atom_id res chain seq x y z
N MET A 1 -29.53 -10.65 -30.55
CA MET A 1 -28.98 -11.13 -29.25
C MET A 1 -27.74 -10.32 -28.96
N PHE A 2 -27.78 -9.41 -27.98
CA PHE A 2 -26.60 -8.64 -27.56
C PHE A 2 -25.75 -9.53 -26.65
N GLN A 3 -24.59 -9.96 -27.12
CA GLN A 3 -23.58 -10.58 -26.26
C GLN A 3 -23.05 -9.50 -25.31
N ASN A 4 -23.47 -9.58 -24.05
CA ASN A 4 -22.86 -8.85 -22.95
C ASN A 4 -21.37 -9.22 -22.89
N ARG A 5 -20.51 -8.38 -23.48
CA ARG A 5 -19.05 -8.41 -23.32
C ARG A 5 -18.66 -7.92 -21.92
N SER A 6 -19.19 -8.54 -20.90
CA SER A 6 -18.71 -8.40 -19.53
C SER A 6 -17.77 -9.58 -19.22
N ASP A 7 -16.84 -9.82 -20.14
CA ASP A 7 -15.70 -10.69 -19.91
C ASP A 7 -14.84 -10.01 -18.85
N LYS A 8 -14.99 -10.53 -17.64
CA LYS A 8 -14.41 -10.11 -16.37
C LYS A 8 -12.94 -9.71 -16.57
N LEU A 9 -12.67 -8.39 -16.55
CA LEU A 9 -11.30 -7.89 -16.41
C LEU A 9 -10.67 -8.51 -15.15
N PRO A 10 -9.39 -8.92 -15.19
CA PRO A 10 -8.72 -9.44 -14.01
C PRO A 10 -8.84 -8.42 -12.87
N PRO A 11 -8.99 -8.88 -11.62
CA PRO A 11 -9.03 -7.97 -10.48
C PRO A 11 -7.79 -7.09 -10.55
N ARG A 12 -7.99 -5.76 -10.51
CA ARG A 12 -6.90 -4.80 -10.47
C ARG A 12 -5.97 -5.23 -9.34
N ALA A 13 -4.72 -5.51 -9.67
CA ALA A 13 -3.72 -5.82 -8.68
C ALA A 13 -3.45 -4.58 -7.83
N TYR A 14 -3.44 -4.71 -6.51
CA TYR A 14 -3.14 -3.62 -5.57
C TYR A 14 -2.16 -4.13 -4.51
N GLY A 15 -1.44 -3.20 -3.85
CA GLY A 15 -0.44 -3.58 -2.84
C GLY A 15 0.60 -4.53 -3.41
N GLN A 16 1.12 -5.47 -2.60
CA GLN A 16 2.16 -6.43 -2.99
C GLN A 16 1.82 -7.27 -4.25
N GLY A 17 0.55 -7.41 -4.60
CA GLY A 17 0.13 -8.10 -5.83
C GLY A 17 0.36 -7.30 -7.12
N HIS A 18 0.63 -5.99 -7.04
CA HIS A 18 0.87 -5.15 -8.21
C HIS A 18 2.35 -5.21 -8.61
N PRO A 19 2.68 -5.40 -9.90
CA PRO A 19 4.08 -5.56 -10.36
C PRO A 19 4.96 -4.32 -10.11
N SER A 20 4.36 -3.16 -9.87
CA SER A 20 5.06 -1.92 -9.48
C SER A 20 4.97 -1.59 -7.99
N ALA A 21 4.48 -2.51 -7.17
CA ALA A 21 4.42 -2.31 -5.73
C ALA A 21 5.82 -2.37 -5.12
N ARG A 22 6.21 -1.26 -4.50
CA ARG A 22 7.52 -1.09 -3.87
C ARG A 22 7.54 -1.46 -2.38
N LEU A 23 6.36 -1.64 -1.79
CA LEU A 23 6.20 -1.98 -0.38
C LEU A 23 5.49 -3.31 -0.28
N THR A 24 6.05 -4.19 0.53
CA THR A 24 5.40 -5.40 1.03
C THR A 24 4.54 -5.08 2.24
N ASP A 25 3.70 -6.02 2.67
CA ASP A 25 2.91 -5.86 3.89
C ASP A 25 3.83 -5.74 5.13
N ASP A 26 4.95 -6.47 5.15
CA ASP A 26 5.96 -6.38 6.21
C ASP A 26 6.59 -4.98 6.27
N ASP A 27 6.95 -4.39 5.12
CA ASP A 27 7.49 -3.02 5.08
C ASP A 27 6.49 -2.00 5.64
N VAL A 28 5.20 -2.18 5.35
CA VAL A 28 4.13 -1.31 5.83
C VAL A 28 4.01 -1.39 7.34
N ASP A 29 4.12 -2.57 7.93
CA ASP A 29 4.07 -2.75 9.37
C ASP A 29 5.33 -2.23 10.05
N ASP A 30 6.51 -2.37 9.44
CA ASP A 30 7.76 -1.80 9.95
C ASP A 30 7.70 -0.25 9.95
N ILE A 31 7.21 0.36 8.87
CA ILE A 31 6.95 1.81 8.77
C ILE A 31 5.98 2.26 9.87
N ARG A 32 4.93 1.49 10.15
CA ARG A 32 3.96 1.83 11.21
C ARG A 32 4.58 1.79 12.59
N THR A 33 5.35 0.76 12.89
CA THR A 33 6.04 0.59 14.18
C THR A 33 6.97 1.77 14.42
N ARG A 34 7.86 2.08 13.46
CA ARG A 34 8.81 3.19 13.57
C ARG A 34 8.14 4.56 13.67
N LEU A 35 7.00 4.77 13.00
CA LEU A 35 6.22 6.02 13.11
C LEU A 35 5.50 6.13 14.46
N THR A 36 5.06 5.02 15.04
CA THR A 36 4.35 4.96 16.32
C THR A 36 5.31 5.22 17.47
N GLU A 37 6.49 4.60 17.42
CA GLU A 37 7.57 4.80 18.40
C GLU A 37 8.23 6.18 18.28
N LYS A 38 7.88 6.97 17.27
CA LYS A 38 8.55 8.24 16.89
C LYS A 38 10.06 8.08 16.64
N SER A 39 10.51 6.84 16.40
CA SER A 39 11.91 6.49 16.11
C SER A 39 12.39 7.06 14.77
N ALA A 40 11.48 7.32 13.82
CA ALA A 40 11.81 7.91 12.53
C ALA A 40 10.78 8.95 12.07
N THR A 41 11.24 9.92 11.27
CA THR A 41 10.36 10.89 10.60
C THR A 41 9.82 10.30 9.28
N GLN A 42 8.69 10.82 8.81
CA GLN A 42 8.11 10.40 7.53
C GLN A 42 9.08 10.60 6.36
N THR A 43 9.89 11.65 6.41
CA THR A 43 10.89 11.95 5.37
C THR A 43 12.01 10.92 5.36
N ALA A 44 12.50 10.51 6.54
CA ALA A 44 13.52 9.48 6.64
C ALA A 44 13.02 8.13 6.07
N LEU A 45 11.81 7.72 6.45
CA LEU A 45 11.20 6.48 5.97
C LEU A 45 10.88 6.54 4.46
N ALA A 46 10.48 7.70 3.94
CA ALA A 46 10.26 7.87 2.50
C ALA A 46 11.54 7.64 1.69
N ILE A 47 12.69 8.12 2.19
CA ILE A 47 14.00 7.92 1.55
C ILE A 47 14.43 6.46 1.66
N GLU A 48 14.34 5.88 2.86
CA GLU A 48 14.75 4.50 3.16
C GLU A 48 13.98 3.49 2.29
N TYR A 49 12.66 3.62 2.22
CA TYR A 49 11.79 2.73 1.45
C TYR A 49 11.59 3.18 0.00
N ARG A 50 12.25 4.27 -0.44
CA ARG A 50 12.15 4.85 -1.79
C ARG A 50 10.70 5.08 -2.26
N VAL A 51 9.88 5.57 -1.35
CA VAL A 51 8.48 5.90 -1.58
C VAL A 51 8.22 7.38 -1.35
N SER A 52 7.08 7.87 -1.81
CA SER A 52 6.71 9.27 -1.55
C SER A 52 6.32 9.47 -0.09
N GLN A 53 6.61 10.67 0.46
CA GLN A 53 6.14 11.04 1.79
C GLN A 53 4.59 10.98 1.89
N ALA A 54 3.89 11.30 0.81
CA ALA A 54 2.43 11.16 0.72
C ALA A 54 1.97 9.70 0.91
N GLN A 55 2.74 8.74 0.41
CA GLN A 55 2.49 7.31 0.61
C GLN A 55 2.71 6.90 2.07
N ILE A 56 3.79 7.36 2.71
CA ILE A 56 4.02 7.18 4.15
C ILE A 56 2.88 7.80 4.99
N SER A 57 2.41 8.99 4.62
CA SER A 57 1.28 9.65 5.29
C SER A 57 -0.02 8.84 5.14
N ARG A 58 -0.27 8.21 3.98
CA ARG A 58 -1.40 7.28 3.78
C ARG A 58 -1.27 6.02 4.63
N ILE A 59 -0.06 5.48 4.77
CA ILE A 59 0.23 4.34 5.65
C ILE A 59 -0.06 4.68 7.11
N LYS A 60 0.42 5.86 7.56
CA LYS A 60 0.17 6.39 8.91
C LYS A 60 -1.32 6.59 9.20
N SER A 61 -2.07 7.14 8.25
CA SER A 61 -3.49 7.48 8.43
C SER A 61 -4.45 6.31 8.25
N PHE A 62 -3.96 5.06 8.12
CA PHE A 62 -4.78 3.84 8.02
C PHE A 62 -5.82 3.83 6.88
N LYS A 63 -5.73 4.74 5.89
CA LYS A 63 -6.75 4.88 4.82
C LYS A 63 -6.67 3.79 3.72
N GLN A 64 -6.00 2.67 4.01
CA GLN A 64 -5.90 1.50 3.13
C GLN A 64 -6.63 0.23 3.65
N ARG A 65 -7.58 0.34 4.59
CA ARG A 65 -8.46 -0.81 4.90
C ARG A 65 -9.53 -0.99 3.81
N LYS A 66 -9.19 -1.72 2.76
CA LYS A 66 -10.15 -2.51 1.95
C LYS A 66 -9.67 -3.93 1.59
N TYR A 67 -8.57 -4.42 2.18
CA TYR A 67 -8.08 -5.78 1.93
C TYR A 67 -7.81 -6.54 3.23
N ARG A 68 -8.85 -6.66 4.07
CA ARG A 68 -8.91 -7.74 5.06
C ARG A 68 -10.19 -8.50 4.75
N SER A 69 -10.08 -9.46 3.85
CA SER A 69 -11.11 -10.48 3.62
C SER A 69 -10.52 -11.82 4.01
N ALA A 70 -11.35 -12.54 4.76
CA ALA A 70 -11.13 -13.82 5.41
C ALA A 70 -10.62 -14.93 4.48
#